data_AF-A0A290S968-F1
#
_entry.id   AF-A0A290S968-F1
#
_cell.length_a   1.000
_cell.length_b   1.000
_cell.length_c   1.000
_cell.angle_alpha   90.00
_cell.angle_beta   90.00
_cell.angle_gamma   90.00
#
_symmetry.space_group_name_H-M   'P 1'
#
loop_
_entity.id
_entity.type
_entity.pdbx_description
1 polymer ?
#
loop_
_entity_poly.entity_id
_entity_poly.type
_entity_poly.pdbx_seq_one_letter_code
_entity_poly.pdbx_strand_id
1 'polypeptide(L)'
;MDIWKLEEKQTDVNIAVEALFDVFTDDSIEQVVFVTNDTDLERALEKIKSLNKVKIGLVIPTTDSVRYPNEKLDIHADWTRKNILIEELKQSQLPRVIQGGRKPVSKPIGWFGQPEILEEIILTLLQVEANRTKCWRWLEKPLPSFDDLPPLTDPPILLLDNEETAKIVLSYAQKYTQLFNN
;
A
#
# COMPACT_ATOMS: atom_id res chain seq x y z
N MET A 1 -0.72 -32.74 15.83
CA MET A 1 -0.49 -31.67 16.81
C MET A 1 0.52 -30.73 16.18
N ASP A 2 0.05 -29.64 15.57
CA ASP A 2 0.93 -28.64 15.00
C ASP A 2 1.48 -27.75 16.12
N ILE A 3 2.79 -27.80 16.30
CA ILE A 3 3.52 -26.95 17.24
C ILE A 3 3.66 -25.60 16.55
N TRP A 4 2.89 -24.60 17.01
CA TRP A 4 3.02 -23.22 16.56
C TRP A 4 4.42 -22.73 16.95
N LYS A 5 5.24 -22.42 15.96
CA LYS A 5 6.50 -21.69 16.17
C LYS A 5 6.13 -20.28 16.61
N LEU A 6 6.31 -19.98 17.89
CA LEU A 6 6.31 -18.63 18.44
C LEU A 6 7.56 -17.91 17.89
N GLU A 7 7.46 -17.38 16.68
CA GLU A 7 8.44 -16.47 16.14
C GLU A 7 8.13 -15.08 16.72
N GLU A 8 8.80 -14.74 17.81
CA GLU A 8 8.72 -13.40 18.39
C GLU A 8 9.34 -12.41 17.40
N LYS A 9 8.53 -11.45 16.94
CA LYS A 9 8.96 -10.41 16.01
C LYS A 9 9.82 -9.40 16.77
N GLN A 10 11.14 -9.46 16.60
CA GLN A 10 12.10 -8.51 17.21
C GLN A 10 12.03 -7.09 16.63
N THR A 11 11.05 -6.80 15.77
CA THR A 11 10.95 -5.54 15.03
C THR A 11 10.86 -4.33 15.96
N ASP A 12 10.04 -4.41 17.00
CA ASP A 12 9.78 -3.26 17.89
C ASP A 12 10.99 -2.95 18.76
N VAL A 13 11.72 -3.98 19.19
CA VAL A 13 13.00 -3.85 19.91
C VAL A 13 14.05 -3.18 19.03
N ASN A 14 14.19 -3.64 17.78
CA ASN A 14 15.17 -3.07 16.86
C ASN A 14 14.87 -1.60 16.57
N ILE A 15 13.61 -1.23 16.32
CA ILE A 15 13.21 0.17 16.10
C ILE A 15 13.57 1.03 17.32
N ALA A 16 13.26 0.58 18.53
CA ALA A 16 13.55 1.31 19.75
C ALA A 16 15.06 1.51 19.98
N VAL A 17 15.85 0.44 19.79
CA VAL A 17 17.31 0.46 20.03
C VAL A 17 18.03 1.32 19.02
N GLU A 18 17.77 1.12 17.72
CA GLU A 18 18.43 1.87 16.64
C GLU A 18 18.06 3.36 16.73
N ALA A 19 16.78 3.71 16.93
CA ALA A 19 16.38 5.11 17.05
C ALA A 19 17.05 5.82 18.23
N LEU A 20 17.18 5.14 19.38
CA LEU A 20 17.88 5.71 20.54
C LEU A 20 19.38 5.83 20.28
N PHE A 21 19.99 4.83 19.64
CA PHE A 21 21.42 4.84 19.29
C PHE A 21 21.75 5.97 18.31
N ASP A 22 20.95 6.13 17.26
CA ASP A 22 21.10 7.19 16.26
C ASP A 22 21.02 8.57 16.93
N VAL A 23 19.98 8.84 17.73
CA VAL A 23 19.84 10.12 18.45
C VAL A 23 20.98 10.36 19.43
N PHE A 24 21.52 9.29 20.02
CA PHE A 24 22.61 9.43 20.97
C PHE A 24 23.94 9.74 20.29
N THR A 25 24.21 9.12 19.15
CA THR A 25 25.52 9.09 18.50
C THR A 25 25.69 10.08 17.34
N ASP A 26 24.60 10.47 16.69
CA ASP A 26 24.62 11.37 15.55
C ASP A 26 23.97 12.72 15.90
N ASP A 27 24.81 13.71 16.17
CA ASP A 27 24.37 15.08 16.47
C ASP A 27 23.90 15.85 15.21
N SER A 28 24.00 15.26 14.00
CA SER A 28 23.46 15.85 12.76
C SER A 28 21.96 15.58 12.55
N ILE A 29 21.39 14.64 13.30
CA ILE A 29 19.96 14.35 13.25
C ILE A 29 19.20 15.50 13.93
N GLU A 30 18.35 16.17 13.16
CA GLU A 30 17.50 17.24 13.69
C GLU A 30 16.12 16.72 14.13
N GLN A 31 15.66 15.63 13.50
CA GLN A 31 14.34 15.07 13.72
C GLN A 31 14.31 13.57 13.47
N VAL A 32 13.57 12.85 14.32
CA VAL A 32 13.22 11.44 14.13
C VAL A 32 11.71 11.32 13.98
N VAL A 33 11.25 10.55 12.97
CA VAL A 33 9.83 10.35 12.69
C VAL A 33 9.46 8.89 12.88
N PHE A 34 8.56 8.63 13.82
CA PHE A 34 8.02 7.30 14.09
C PHE A 34 6.68 7.14 13.35
N VAL A 35 6.59 6.12 12.50
CA VAL A 35 5.34 5.76 11.82
C VAL A 35 4.76 4.52 12.51
N THR A 36 3.98 4.73 13.57
CA THR A 36 3.51 3.65 14.45
C THR A 36 2.26 4.04 15.23
N ASN A 37 1.50 3.04 15.68
CA ASN A 37 0.50 3.19 16.75
C ASN A 37 0.73 2.15 17.86
N ASP A 38 1.96 1.62 17.94
CA ASP A 38 2.36 0.59 18.89
C ASP A 38 2.87 1.23 20.19
N THR A 39 2.20 0.92 21.30
CA THR A 39 2.56 1.43 22.62
C THR A 39 3.85 0.88 23.16
N ASP A 40 4.36 -0.21 22.61
CA ASP A 40 5.61 -0.82 23.08
C ASP A 40 6.82 0.11 22.85
N LEU A 41 6.68 1.10 21.96
CA LEU A 41 7.68 2.15 21.71
C LEU A 41 7.59 3.36 22.65
N GLU A 42 6.60 3.44 23.55
CA GLU A 42 6.40 4.57 24.47
C GLU A 42 7.67 4.91 25.25
N ARG A 43 8.34 3.90 25.82
CA ARG A 43 9.57 4.08 26.61
C ARG A 43 10.74 4.59 25.76
N ALA A 44 10.81 4.21 24.50
CA ALA A 44 11.86 4.69 23.59
C ALA A 44 11.65 6.19 23.30
N LEU A 45 10.42 6.60 22.97
CA LEU A 45 10.07 8.00 22.73
C LEU A 45 10.30 8.86 23.98
N GLU A 46 9.93 8.37 25.16
CA GLU A 46 10.19 9.05 26.44
C GLU A 46 11.70 9.32 26.63
N LYS A 47 12.54 8.30 26.39
CA LYS A 47 14.00 8.42 26.51
C LYS A 47 14.57 9.40 25.50
N ILE A 48 14.18 9.29 24.23
CA ILE A 48 14.62 10.21 23.17
C ILE A 48 14.22 11.65 23.51
N LYS A 49 12.98 11.86 23.98
CA LYS A 49 12.50 13.19 24.39
C LYS A 49 13.35 13.77 25.52
N SER A 50 13.73 12.94 26.49
CA SER A 50 14.55 13.37 27.64
C SER A 50 15.96 13.82 27.26
N LEU A 51 16.49 13.38 26.11
CA LEU A 51 17.80 13.83 25.61
C LEU A 51 17.75 15.27 25.09
N ASN A 52 16.56 15.76 24.72
CA ASN A 52 16.34 17.12 24.21
C ASN A 52 17.30 17.50 23.05
N LYS A 53 17.69 16.50 22.24
CA LYS A 53 18.60 16.66 21.09
C LYS A 53 17.85 16.87 19.77
N VAL A 54 16.72 16.20 19.60
CA VAL A 54 16.00 16.10 18.32
C VAL A 54 14.53 16.43 18.48
N LYS A 55 13.87 16.79 17.38
CA LYS A 55 12.41 16.81 17.28
C LYS A 55 11.87 15.40 17.08
N ILE A 56 10.76 15.08 17.75
CA ILE A 56 10.07 13.80 17.60
C ILE A 56 8.79 14.02 16.80
N GLY A 57 8.68 13.38 15.64
CA GLY A 57 7.46 13.29 14.86
C GLY A 57 6.77 11.96 15.06
N LEU A 58 5.44 11.96 15.17
CA LEU A 58 4.62 10.75 15.23
C LEU A 58 3.62 10.74 14.08
N VAL A 59 3.58 9.65 13.31
CA VAL A 59 2.58 9.43 12.25
C VAL A 59 1.82 8.16 12.58
N ILE A 60 0.52 8.28 12.83
CA ILE A 60 -0.35 7.13 13.05
C ILE A 60 -0.74 6.55 11.68
N PRO A 61 -0.37 5.29 11.36
CA PRO A 61 -0.61 4.69 10.05
C PRO A 61 -2.06 4.18 9.94
N THR A 62 -3.02 5.09 10.08
CA THR A 62 -4.46 4.82 9.91
C THR A 62 -5.05 5.78 8.88
N THR A 63 -6.02 5.30 8.12
CA THR A 63 -6.99 6.17 7.44
C THR A 63 -8.04 6.63 8.45
N ASP A 64 -8.77 7.70 8.12
CA ASP A 64 -9.70 8.42 8.97
C ASP A 64 -10.48 7.52 9.96
N SER A 65 -10.10 7.62 11.23
CA SER A 65 -10.90 7.25 12.41
C SER A 65 -11.09 5.76 12.76
N VAL A 66 -10.30 4.82 12.23
CA VAL A 66 -10.38 3.40 12.68
C VAL A 66 -9.56 3.13 13.95
N ARG A 67 -8.48 3.89 14.18
CA ARG A 67 -7.72 3.86 15.44
C ARG A 67 -7.41 5.28 15.90
N TYR A 68 -7.79 5.60 17.12
CA TYR A 68 -7.35 6.84 17.74
C TYR A 68 -5.84 6.75 18.03
N PRO A 69 -5.09 7.86 17.88
CA PRO A 69 -3.72 7.95 18.37
C PRO A 69 -3.69 7.51 19.83
N ASN A 70 -2.74 6.65 20.20
CA ASN A 70 -2.58 6.33 21.61
C ASN A 70 -2.04 7.56 22.34
N GLU A 71 -2.82 8.09 23.30
CA GLU A 71 -2.48 9.30 24.07
C GLU A 71 -1.07 9.21 24.67
N LYS A 72 -0.60 8.01 25.01
CA LYS A 72 0.72 7.76 25.60
C LYS A 72 1.90 8.01 24.66
N LEU A 73 1.72 7.84 23.35
CA LEU A 73 2.77 8.15 22.37
C LEU A 73 2.78 9.64 22.04
N ASP A 74 1.59 10.23 21.95
CA ASP A 74 1.37 11.63 21.57
C ASP A 74 2.06 12.60 22.54
N ILE A 75 2.03 12.31 23.85
CA ILE A 75 2.68 13.15 24.87
C ILE A 75 4.20 13.30 24.69
N HIS A 76 4.86 12.37 23.99
CA HIS A 76 6.30 12.39 23.78
C HIS A 76 6.67 12.96 22.40
N ALA A 77 5.71 13.19 21.51
CA ALA A 77 5.93 13.77 20.20
C ALA A 77 5.92 15.31 20.26
N ASP A 78 6.75 15.96 19.43
CA ASP A 78 6.67 17.41 19.17
C ASP A 78 5.55 17.76 18.19
N TRP A 79 5.22 16.84 17.29
CA TRP A 79 4.08 16.95 16.38
C TRP A 79 3.54 15.56 16.04
N THR A 80 2.23 15.49 15.82
CA THR A 80 1.55 14.23 15.50
C THR A 80 0.65 14.38 14.30
N ARG A 81 0.82 13.46 13.36
CA ARG A 81 -0.11 13.21 12.27
C ARG A 81 -1.05 12.08 12.65
N LYS A 82 -2.33 12.40 12.82
CA LYS A 82 -3.34 11.48 13.36
C LYS A 82 -3.85 10.46 12.33
N ASN A 83 -3.66 10.74 11.05
CA ASN A 83 -4.13 9.92 9.93
C ASN A 83 -3.29 10.20 8.68
N ILE A 84 -3.34 9.25 7.74
CA ILE A 84 -2.86 9.39 6.37
C ILE A 84 -4.10 9.56 5.47
N LEU A 85 -4.14 10.65 4.70
CA LEU A 85 -5.28 10.93 3.82
C LEU A 85 -5.31 9.93 2.66
N ILE A 86 -6.51 9.60 2.20
CA ILE A 86 -6.66 8.67 1.06
C ILE A 86 -5.94 9.17 -0.20
N GLU A 87 -5.95 10.48 -0.43
CA GLU A 87 -5.27 11.09 -1.59
C GLU A 87 -3.75 11.01 -1.48
N GLU A 88 -3.21 11.12 -0.26
CA GLU A 88 -1.76 10.96 -0.03
C GLU A 88 -1.34 9.51 -0.24
N LEU A 89 -2.16 8.56 0.23
CA LEU A 89 -1.94 7.15 0.01
C LEU A 89 -1.92 6.83 -1.49
N LYS A 90 -2.87 7.37 -2.27
CA LYS A 90 -2.93 7.21 -3.73
C LYS A 90 -1.68 7.77 -4.41
N GLN A 91 -1.22 8.95 -4.01
CA GLN A 91 -0.03 9.59 -4.58
C GLN A 91 1.28 8.89 -4.20
N SER A 92 1.30 8.16 -3.08
CA SER A 92 2.49 7.46 -2.58
C SER A 92 2.60 6.01 -3.05
N GLN A 93 1.74 5.56 -3.97
CA GLN A 93 1.82 4.20 -4.52
C GLN A 93 3.02 4.04 -5.46
N LEU A 94 3.69 2.89 -5.35
CA LEU A 94 4.73 2.51 -6.30
C LEU A 94 4.11 2.07 -7.64
N PRO A 95 4.84 2.21 -8.76
CA PRO A 95 4.41 1.65 -10.04
C PRO A 95 4.13 0.15 -9.94
N ARG A 96 3.22 -0.38 -10.77
CA ARG A 96 2.88 -1.82 -10.79
C ARG A 96 4.13 -2.69 -10.96
N VAL A 97 5.12 -2.24 -11.72
CA VAL A 97 6.40 -2.95 -11.90
C VAL A 97 7.55 -2.02 -11.56
N ILE A 98 8.35 -2.42 -10.58
CA ILE A 98 9.56 -1.69 -10.18
C ILE A 98 10.76 -2.36 -10.84
N GLN A 99 11.48 -1.58 -11.65
CA GLN A 99 12.75 -1.97 -12.26
C GLN A 99 13.90 -1.57 -11.32
N GLY A 100 14.97 -2.36 -11.22
CA GLY A 100 16.16 -1.95 -10.44
C GLY A 100 16.88 -3.06 -9.67
N GLY A 101 16.33 -4.28 -9.63
CA GLY A 101 16.99 -5.46 -9.06
C GLY A 101 17.45 -6.48 -10.10
N ARG A 102 17.96 -7.63 -9.64
CA ARG A 102 18.26 -8.79 -10.51
C ARG A 102 17.03 -9.31 -11.28
N LYS A 103 15.83 -9.12 -10.72
CA LYS A 103 14.54 -9.42 -11.35
C LYS A 103 13.56 -8.28 -11.07
N PRO A 104 12.69 -7.93 -12.03
CA PRO A 104 11.63 -6.96 -11.79
C PRO A 104 10.65 -7.49 -10.74
N VAL A 105 10.19 -6.60 -9.86
CA VAL A 105 9.16 -6.92 -8.86
C VAL A 105 7.83 -6.37 -9.36
N SER A 106 6.81 -7.23 -9.43
CA SER A 106 5.46 -6.86 -9.85
C SER A 106 4.50 -6.84 -8.67
N LYS A 107 3.62 -5.83 -8.63
CA LYS A 107 2.51 -5.73 -7.69
C LYS A 107 1.66 -7.03 -7.75
N PRO A 108 1.53 -7.75 -6.63
CA PRO A 108 0.67 -8.93 -6.54
C PRO A 108 -0.81 -8.57 -6.79
N ILE A 109 -1.57 -9.51 -7.35
CA ILE A 109 -3.02 -9.33 -7.58
C ILE A 109 -3.77 -9.06 -6.27
N GLY A 110 -3.37 -9.74 -5.18
CA GLY A 110 -3.95 -9.54 -3.85
C GLY A 110 -3.78 -8.13 -3.24
N TRP A 111 -3.04 -7.24 -3.89
CA TRP A 111 -2.85 -5.84 -3.44
C TRP A 111 -3.75 -4.84 -4.19
N PHE A 112 -4.62 -5.30 -5.09
CA PHE A 112 -5.66 -4.47 -5.71
C PHE A 112 -6.93 -4.53 -4.87
N GLY A 113 -7.78 -3.50 -4.93
CA GLY A 113 -9.02 -3.48 -4.13
C GLY A 113 -9.98 -4.63 -4.46
N GLN A 114 -9.98 -5.12 -5.70
CA GLN A 114 -10.85 -6.22 -6.15
C GLN A 114 -10.02 -7.38 -6.76
N PRO A 115 -9.30 -8.16 -5.93
CA PRO A 115 -8.35 -9.16 -6.42
C PRO A 115 -9.02 -10.35 -7.13
N GLU A 116 -10.20 -10.76 -6.68
CA GLU A 116 -10.95 -11.87 -7.28
C GLU A 116 -11.47 -11.51 -8.68
N ILE A 117 -12.08 -10.31 -8.80
CA ILE A 117 -12.56 -9.79 -10.09
C ILE A 117 -11.38 -9.58 -11.05
N LEU A 118 -10.26 -9.07 -10.56
CA LEU A 118 -9.05 -8.91 -11.37
C LEU A 118 -8.52 -10.26 -11.88
N GLU A 119 -8.50 -11.30 -11.06
CA GLU A 119 -8.10 -12.63 -11.53
C GLU A 119 -9.09 -13.15 -12.60
N GLU A 120 -10.40 -12.93 -12.43
CA GLU A 120 -11.42 -13.27 -13.44
C GLU A 120 -11.22 -12.52 -14.76
N ILE A 121 -10.91 -11.21 -14.69
CA ILE A 121 -10.56 -10.39 -15.86
C ILE A 121 -9.35 -10.99 -16.58
N ILE A 122 -8.29 -11.32 -15.84
CA ILE A 122 -7.06 -11.90 -16.42
C ILE A 122 -7.37 -13.24 -17.09
N LEU A 123 -8.14 -14.11 -16.45
CA LEU A 123 -8.51 -15.42 -17.01
C LEU A 123 -9.38 -15.29 -18.26
N THR A 124 -10.26 -14.28 -18.31
CA THR A 124 -11.07 -13.96 -19.48
C THR A 124 -10.18 -13.50 -20.64
N LEU A 125 -9.28 -12.53 -20.40
CA LEU A 125 -8.37 -12.03 -21.42
C LEU A 125 -7.41 -13.13 -21.94
N LEU A 126 -6.98 -14.06 -21.08
CA LEU A 126 -6.12 -15.18 -21.47
C LEU A 126 -6.75 -16.14 -22.50
N GLN A 127 -8.05 -16.07 -22.74
CA GLN A 127 -8.69 -16.84 -23.80
C GLN A 127 -8.26 -16.36 -25.20
N VAL A 128 -7.89 -15.10 -25.33
CA VAL A 128 -7.51 -14.46 -26.61
C VAL A 128 -6.08 -13.89 -26.60
N GLU A 129 -5.55 -13.56 -25.42
CA GLU A 129 -4.19 -13.04 -25.25
C GLU A 129 -3.16 -14.14 -24.98
N ALA A 130 -1.99 -14.02 -25.59
CA ALA A 130 -0.97 -15.07 -25.57
C ALA A 130 -0.37 -15.35 -24.17
N ASN A 131 -0.41 -14.38 -23.25
CA ASN A 131 0.14 -14.52 -21.90
C ASN A 131 -0.32 -13.40 -20.96
N ARG A 132 -0.09 -13.59 -19.66
CA ARG A 132 -0.43 -12.61 -18.61
C ARG A 132 0.17 -11.23 -18.84
N THR A 133 1.37 -11.14 -19.42
CA THR A 133 2.00 -9.83 -19.71
C THR A 133 1.17 -9.01 -20.69
N LYS A 134 0.53 -9.65 -21.68
CA LYS A 134 -0.38 -8.98 -22.60
C LYS A 134 -1.69 -8.56 -21.93
N CYS A 135 -2.26 -9.40 -21.06
CA CYS A 135 -3.42 -9.03 -20.26
C CYS A 135 -3.14 -7.78 -19.40
N TRP A 136 -1.97 -7.71 -18.75
CA TRP A 136 -1.57 -6.50 -18.01
C TRP A 136 -1.42 -5.26 -18.89
N ARG A 137 -0.89 -5.42 -20.11
CA ARG A 137 -0.81 -4.31 -21.08
C ARG A 137 -2.19 -3.85 -21.56
N TRP A 138 -3.17 -4.74 -21.59
CA TRP A 138 -4.56 -4.37 -21.90
C TRP A 138 -5.14 -3.51 -20.77
N LEU A 139 -4.91 -3.92 -19.51
CA LEU A 139 -5.36 -3.17 -18.33
C LEU A 139 -4.71 -1.78 -18.20
N GLU A 140 -3.47 -1.61 -18.66
CA GLU A 140 -2.72 -0.36 -18.60
C GLU A 140 -3.13 0.66 -19.68
N LYS A 141 -3.91 0.26 -20.69
CA LYS A 141 -4.26 1.12 -21.82
C LYS A 141 -5.68 1.67 -21.69
N PRO A 142 -5.94 2.91 -22.17
CA PRO A 142 -7.29 3.39 -22.35
C PRO A 142 -8.01 2.50 -23.39
N LEU A 143 -9.26 2.12 -23.08
CA LEU A 143 -10.09 1.31 -23.95
C LEU A 143 -11.09 2.18 -24.72
N PRO A 144 -11.46 1.81 -25.96
CA PRO A 144 -12.53 2.49 -26.67
C PRO A 144 -13.86 2.25 -25.97
N SER A 145 -14.78 3.22 -26.03
CA SER A 145 -16.15 3.03 -25.54
C SER A 145 -16.92 2.07 -26.44
N PHE A 146 -17.80 1.27 -25.85
CA PHE A 146 -18.76 0.44 -26.57
C PHE A 146 -20.17 0.99 -26.37
N ASP A 147 -21.03 0.94 -27.38
CA ASP A 147 -22.40 1.47 -27.31
C ASP A 147 -23.26 0.78 -26.24
N ASP A 148 -22.94 -0.48 -25.91
CA ASP A 148 -23.64 -1.31 -24.94
C ASP A 148 -23.03 -1.31 -23.53
N LEU A 149 -21.92 -0.58 -23.30
CA LEU A 149 -21.24 -0.53 -22.01
C LEU A 149 -21.01 0.91 -21.52
N PRO A 150 -21.05 1.15 -20.20
CA PRO A 150 -20.68 2.45 -19.65
C PRO A 150 -19.25 2.84 -20.09
N PRO A 151 -19.00 4.10 -20.49
CA PRO A 151 -17.66 4.53 -20.89
C PRO A 151 -16.71 4.51 -19.69
N LEU A 152 -15.47 4.05 -19.91
CA LEU A 152 -14.40 4.14 -18.91
C LEU A 152 -13.73 5.52 -18.98
N THR A 153 -13.61 6.21 -17.84
CA THR A 153 -12.94 7.52 -17.74
C THR A 153 -11.42 7.39 -17.69
N ASP A 154 -10.94 6.27 -17.16
CA ASP A 154 -9.54 6.01 -16.87
C ASP A 154 -9.13 4.63 -17.40
N PRO A 155 -7.83 4.35 -17.56
CA PRO A 155 -7.34 3.03 -17.86
C PRO A 155 -7.89 1.97 -16.89
N PRO A 156 -8.27 0.77 -17.35
CA PRO A 156 -8.90 -0.25 -16.52
C PRO A 156 -8.16 -0.56 -15.22
N ILE A 157 -6.82 -0.52 -15.23
CA ILE A 157 -5.99 -0.77 -14.05
C ILE A 157 -6.27 0.18 -12.88
N LEU A 158 -6.71 1.41 -13.16
CA LEU A 158 -7.04 2.41 -12.14
C LEU A 158 -8.48 2.27 -11.61
N LEU A 159 -9.28 1.40 -12.22
CA LEU A 159 -10.70 1.21 -11.92
C LEU A 159 -10.96 -0.08 -11.14
N LEU A 160 -9.90 -0.69 -10.58
CA LEU A 160 -9.97 -1.98 -9.88
C LEU A 160 -10.06 -1.86 -8.35
N ASP A 161 -10.14 -0.65 -7.82
CA ASP A 161 -10.25 -0.43 -6.37
C ASP A 161 -11.70 -0.50 -5.88
N ASN A 162 -12.67 -0.17 -6.75
CA ASN A 162 -14.10 -0.25 -6.46
C ASN A 162 -14.74 -1.44 -7.20
N GLU A 163 -15.63 -2.17 -6.52
CA GLU A 163 -16.29 -3.37 -7.05
C GLU A 163 -17.15 -3.08 -8.29
N GLU A 164 -17.91 -1.99 -8.30
CA GLU A 164 -18.77 -1.60 -9.41
C GLU A 164 -17.94 -1.29 -10.66
N THR A 165 -16.90 -0.47 -10.51
CA THR A 165 -16.01 -0.14 -11.63
C THR A 165 -15.22 -1.36 -12.11
N ALA A 166 -14.81 -2.25 -11.21
CA ALA A 166 -14.13 -3.49 -11.57
C ALA A 166 -15.04 -4.44 -12.37
N LYS A 167 -16.34 -4.54 -12.02
CA LYS A 167 -17.33 -5.31 -12.80
C LYS A 167 -17.53 -4.73 -14.20
N ILE A 168 -17.51 -3.40 -14.34
CA ILE A 168 -17.55 -2.78 -15.67
C ILE A 168 -16.32 -3.20 -16.48
N VAL A 169 -15.11 -3.14 -15.90
CA VAL A 169 -13.88 -3.61 -16.57
C VAL A 169 -13.98 -5.08 -16.99
N LEU A 170 -14.58 -5.94 -16.17
CA LEU A 170 -14.84 -7.33 -16.51
C LEU A 170 -15.75 -7.47 -17.73
N SER A 171 -16.84 -6.71 -17.81
CA SER A 171 -17.72 -6.68 -18.98
C SER A 171 -16.97 -6.24 -20.25
N TYR A 172 -16.05 -5.28 -20.14
CA TYR A 172 -15.17 -4.89 -21.24
C TYR A 172 -14.25 -6.04 -21.69
N ALA A 173 -13.67 -6.80 -20.75
CA ALA A 173 -12.81 -7.94 -21.06
C ALA A 173 -13.59 -9.09 -21.75
N GLN A 174 -14.83 -9.33 -21.32
CA GLN A 174 -15.72 -10.30 -21.94
C GLN A 174 -16.10 -9.88 -23.36
N LYS A 175 -16.47 -8.60 -23.56
CA LYS A 175 -16.78 -8.05 -24.89
C LYS A 175 -15.59 -8.12 -25.82
N TYR A 176 -14.41 -7.75 -25.34
CA TYR A 176 -13.16 -7.84 -26.08
C TYR A 176 -12.91 -9.28 -26.57
N THR A 177 -13.08 -10.26 -25.69
CA THR A 177 -12.92 -11.69 -26.02
C THR A 177 -13.93 -12.16 -27.07
N GLN A 178 -15.18 -11.72 -26.98
CA GLN A 178 -16.22 -12.04 -28.00
C GLN A 178 -15.87 -11.48 -29.38
N LEU A 179 -15.29 -10.28 -29.46
CA LEU A 179 -14.90 -9.66 -30.74
C LEU A 179 -13.74 -10.38 -31.43
N PHE A 180 -12.87 -11.06 -30.69
CA PHE A 180 -11.75 -11.84 -31.24
C PHE A 180 -12.15 -13.24 -31.68
N ASN A 181 -13.22 -13.78 -31.11
CA ASN A 181 -13.73 -15.13 -31.42
C ASN A 181 -14.78 -15.14 -32.54
N ASN A 182 -15.23 -13.97 -33.01
CA ASN A 182 -16.11 -13.79 -34.18
C ASN A 182 -15.28 -13.46 -35.43
#